data_AF-A0A1J4YN32-F1
#
_entry.id   AF-A0A1J4YN32-F1
#
_cell.length_a   1.000
_cell.length_b   1.000
_cell.length_c   1.000
_cell.angle_alpha   90.00
_cell.angle_beta   90.00
_cell.angle_gamma   90.00
#
_symmetry.space_group_name_H-M   'P 1'
#
loop_
_entity.id
_entity.type
_entity.pdbx_description
1 polymer ?
#
loop_
_entity_poly.entity_id
_entity_poly.type
_entity_poly.pdbx_seq_one_letter_code
_entity_poly.pdbx_strand_id
1 'polypeptide(L)'
;MAMRLTDPAYLAFPLRVNGNGGELAKRSRHVRDQIEQVLFTMPGERVFRPEFGAGMRALLFEPNASALWTVAKKRLLASLADALKGEVDPRSLEVDVSGEGERVEIVISYTLAVVGYQERLSFTVGHDGC
;
A
#
# COMPACT_ATOMS: atom_id res chain seq x y z
N MET A 1 27.11 -17.68 4.76
CA MET A 1 26.04 -18.47 4.10
C MET A 1 25.29 -17.55 3.17
N ALA A 2 25.37 -17.75 1.85
CA ALA A 2 24.64 -16.93 0.89
C ALA A 2 23.15 -17.30 0.95
N MET A 3 22.33 -16.40 1.49
CA MET A 3 20.88 -16.52 1.46
C MET A 3 20.45 -16.54 0.00
N ARG A 4 19.97 -17.69 -0.50
CA ARG A 4 19.31 -17.73 -1.81
C ARG A 4 18.07 -16.85 -1.71
N LEU A 5 18.15 -15.68 -2.34
CA LEU A 5 17.02 -14.76 -2.43
C LEU A 5 16.03 -15.39 -3.41
N THR A 6 15.05 -16.13 -2.91
CA THR A 6 13.96 -16.65 -3.73
C THR A 6 13.13 -15.46 -4.19
N ASP A 7 13.12 -15.15 -5.49
CA ASP A 7 12.23 -14.17 -6.13
C ASP A 7 11.13 -14.95 -6.89
N PRO A 8 10.11 -15.47 -6.19
CA PRO A 8 9.01 -16.16 -6.84
C PRO A 8 8.20 -15.18 -7.69
N ALA A 9 7.56 -15.69 -8.74
CA ALA A 9 6.59 -14.91 -9.49
C ALA A 9 5.29 -14.81 -8.67
N TYR A 10 4.76 -13.59 -8.51
CA TYR A 10 3.52 -13.30 -7.81
C TYR A 10 2.40 -13.03 -8.81
N LEU A 11 1.14 -13.19 -8.41
CA LEU A 11 0.02 -12.67 -9.21
C LEU A 11 0.01 -11.14 -9.14
N ALA A 12 -0.14 -10.49 -10.30
CA ALA A 12 -0.24 -9.04 -10.38
C ALA A 12 -1.60 -8.54 -9.86
N PHE A 13 -1.60 -7.31 -9.33
CA PHE A 13 -2.81 -6.55 -9.04
C PHE A 13 -2.90 -5.32 -9.97
N PRO A 14 -4.10 -4.95 -10.45
CA PRO A 14 -5.33 -5.75 -10.47
C PRO A 14 -5.15 -7.08 -11.21
N LEU A 15 -5.92 -8.11 -10.83
CA LEU A 15 -5.85 -9.41 -11.49
C LEU A 15 -6.23 -9.26 -12.97
N ARG A 16 -5.30 -9.63 -13.85
CA ARG A 16 -5.51 -9.68 -15.30
C ARG A 16 -5.24 -11.09 -15.77
N VAL A 17 -6.13 -11.62 -16.62
CA VAL A 17 -5.99 -12.95 -17.23
C VAL A 17 -5.88 -12.76 -18.74
N ASN A 18 -4.86 -13.36 -19.34
CA ASN A 18 -4.60 -13.34 -20.77
C ASN A 18 -4.52 -14.78 -21.32
N GLY A 19 -4.21 -14.94 -22.61
CA GLY A 19 -4.11 -16.25 -23.27
C GLY A 19 -3.08 -17.21 -22.64
N ASN A 20 -2.14 -16.70 -21.84
CA ASN A 20 -1.10 -17.46 -21.15
C ASN A 20 -1.38 -17.65 -19.65
N GLY A 21 -2.57 -17.26 -19.16
CA GLY A 21 -2.95 -17.33 -17.75
C GLY A 21 -2.95 -15.97 -17.04
N GLY A 22 -2.77 -15.98 -15.72
CA GLY A 22 -2.73 -14.76 -14.91
C GLY A 22 -1.46 -13.94 -15.15
N GLU A 23 -1.59 -12.62 -15.24
CA GLU A 23 -0.45 -11.71 -15.29
C GLU A 23 0.37 -11.83 -14.00
N LEU A 24 1.68 -11.93 -14.14
CA LEU A 24 2.61 -12.11 -13.03
C LEU A 24 3.40 -10.82 -12.76
N ALA A 25 3.71 -10.61 -11.49
CA ALA A 25 4.52 -9.52 -10.97
C ALA A 25 5.81 -10.05 -10.33
N LYS A 26 6.90 -9.29 -10.48
CA LYS A 26 8.11 -9.46 -9.67
C LYS A 26 7.89 -8.89 -8.28
N ARG A 27 8.73 -9.27 -7.30
CA ARG A 27 8.56 -8.84 -5.90
C ARG A 27 8.35 -7.33 -5.70
N SER A 28 9.14 -6.45 -6.33
CA SER A 28 8.96 -5.00 -6.15
C SER A 28 7.59 -4.51 -6.61
N ARG A 29 7.11 -5.00 -7.75
CA ARG A 29 5.75 -4.75 -8.22
C ARG A 29 4.72 -5.35 -7.27
N HIS A 30 4.94 -6.57 -6.78
CA HIS A 30 4.04 -7.22 -5.81
C HIS A 30 3.87 -6.40 -4.52
N VAL A 31 4.94 -5.80 -3.99
CA VAL A 31 4.86 -4.94 -2.80
C VAL A 31 4.05 -3.67 -3.10
N ARG A 32 4.29 -3.01 -4.25
CA ARG A 32 3.47 -1.88 -4.69
C ARG A 32 1.99 -2.28 -4.82
N ASP A 33 1.72 -3.43 -5.42
CA ASP A 33 0.38 -4.00 -5.61
C ASP A 33 -0.33 -4.25 -4.25
N GLN A 34 0.39 -4.78 -3.25
CA GLN A 34 -0.13 -4.97 -1.89
C GLN A 34 -0.43 -3.64 -1.18
N ILE A 35 0.43 -2.63 -1.35
CA ILE A 35 0.21 -1.28 -0.83
C ILE A 35 -1.07 -0.69 -1.41
N GLU A 36 -1.28 -0.82 -2.72
CA GLU A 36 -2.49 -0.34 -3.40
C GLU A 36 -3.76 -0.98 -2.84
N GLN A 37 -3.74 -2.29 -2.58
CA GLN A 37 -4.85 -2.99 -1.93
C GLN A 37 -5.14 -2.44 -0.54
N VAL A 38 -4.11 -2.16 0.27
CA VAL A 38 -4.32 -1.58 1.61
C VAL A 38 -4.89 -0.17 1.52
N LEU A 39 -4.42 0.66 0.59
CA LEU A 39 -4.86 2.04 0.44
C LEU A 39 -6.36 2.15 0.11
N PHE A 40 -6.83 1.29 -0.79
CA PHE A 40 -8.16 1.43 -1.38
C PHE A 40 -9.22 0.47 -0.86
N THR A 41 -8.85 -0.52 -0.05
CA THR A 41 -9.80 -1.35 0.70
C THR A 41 -10.27 -0.65 1.97
N MET A 42 -11.57 -0.69 2.24
CA MET A 42 -12.15 -0.17 3.49
C MET A 42 -11.90 -1.15 4.64
N PRO A 43 -11.60 -0.66 5.87
CA PRO A 43 -11.59 -1.52 7.05
C PRO A 43 -12.90 -2.29 7.20
N GLY A 44 -12.82 -3.58 7.51
CA GLY A 44 -13.98 -4.48 7.61
C GLY A 44 -14.45 -5.11 6.29
N GLU A 45 -13.93 -4.70 5.13
CA GLU A 45 -14.30 -5.26 3.83
C GLU A 45 -13.80 -6.70 3.64
N ARG A 46 -12.59 -7.02 4.16
CA ARG A 46 -12.04 -8.38 4.09
C ARG A 46 -12.55 -9.26 5.22
N VAL A 47 -13.23 -10.33 4.85
CA VAL A 47 -13.68 -11.37 5.78
C VAL A 47 -12.48 -11.96 6.52
N PHE A 48 -12.62 -12.12 7.85
CA PHE A 48 -11.56 -12.57 8.77
C PHE A 48 -10.32 -11.65 8.86
N ARG A 49 -10.36 -10.44 8.28
CA ARG A 49 -9.32 -9.41 8.43
C ARG A 49 -9.93 -8.02 8.59
N PRO A 50 -10.64 -7.75 9.71
CA PRO A 50 -11.33 -6.47 9.91
C PRO A 50 -10.39 -5.26 9.94
N GLU A 51 -9.15 -5.45 10.41
CA GLU A 51 -8.14 -4.39 10.48
C GLU A 51 -7.41 -4.13 9.16
N PHE A 52 -7.68 -4.92 8.10
CA PHE A 52 -7.03 -4.72 6.81
C PHE A 52 -7.69 -3.57 6.05
N GLY A 53 -6.85 -2.69 5.49
CA GLY A 53 -7.27 -1.56 4.67
C GLY A 53 -7.24 -0.25 5.44
N ALA A 54 -7.17 0.85 4.71
CA ALA A 54 -7.19 2.20 5.27
C ALA A 54 -8.35 3.06 4.73
N GLY A 55 -8.91 2.71 3.58
CA GLY A 55 -10.04 3.43 3.00
C GLY A 55 -9.72 4.88 2.62
N MET A 56 -8.58 5.14 1.98
CA MET A 56 -8.07 6.51 1.77
C MET A 56 -8.95 7.39 0.89
N ARG A 57 -9.82 6.78 0.08
CA ARG A 57 -10.86 7.49 -0.68
C ARG A 57 -11.83 8.26 0.22
N ALA A 58 -12.04 7.82 1.47
CA ALA A 58 -12.91 8.53 2.41
C ALA A 58 -12.34 9.88 2.86
N LEU A 59 -11.02 10.10 2.76
CA LEU A 59 -10.38 11.35 3.19
C LEU A 59 -10.55 12.51 2.20
N LEU A 60 -10.97 12.24 0.96
CA LEU A 60 -11.07 13.25 -0.11
C LEU A 60 -11.99 14.44 0.24
N PHE A 61 -13.03 14.20 1.02
CA PHE A 61 -14.05 15.18 1.35
C PHE A 61 -13.97 15.66 2.79
N GLU A 62 -12.93 15.22 3.52
CA GLU A 62 -12.76 15.56 4.92
C GLU A 62 -12.09 16.94 5.05
N PRO A 63 -12.57 17.82 5.94
CA PRO A 63 -11.95 19.10 6.18
C PRO A 63 -10.45 18.95 6.45
N ASN A 64 -9.62 19.73 5.76
CA ASN A 64 -8.16 19.63 5.68
C ASN A 64 -7.39 19.91 7.00
N ALA A 65 -8.03 19.74 8.15
CA ALA A 65 -7.54 20.22 9.44
C ALA A 65 -7.79 19.28 10.63
N SER A 66 -8.28 18.05 10.44
CA SER A 66 -8.81 17.28 11.57
C SER A 66 -7.93 16.13 12.03
N ALA A 67 -8.04 15.81 13.33
CA ALA A 67 -7.49 14.61 13.97
C ALA A 67 -7.75 13.30 13.21
N LEU A 68 -8.73 13.29 12.31
CA LEU A 68 -9.04 12.18 11.41
C LEU A 68 -7.86 11.79 10.52
N TRP A 69 -7.08 12.77 10.01
CA TRP A 69 -5.88 12.50 9.20
C TRP A 69 -4.84 11.74 10.01
N THR A 70 -4.62 12.14 11.27
CA THR A 70 -3.74 11.44 12.19
C THR A 70 -4.21 10.02 12.47
N VAL A 71 -5.52 9.82 12.67
CA VAL A 71 -6.10 8.49 12.87
C VAL A 71 -5.93 7.63 11.61
N ALA A 72 -6.22 8.18 10.43
CA ALA A 72 -6.11 7.50 9.16
C ALA A 72 -4.65 7.12 8.84
N LYS A 73 -3.70 8.04 9.08
CA LYS A 73 -2.25 7.77 8.96
C LYS A 73 -1.81 6.63 9.88
N LYS A 74 -2.26 6.62 11.15
CA LYS A 74 -1.96 5.54 12.10
C LYS A 74 -2.55 4.20 11.66
N ARG A 75 -3.80 4.19 11.17
CA ARG A 75 -4.45 2.98 10.63
C ARG A 75 -3.73 2.46 9.38
N LEU A 76 -3.40 3.35 8.45
CA LEU A 76 -2.65 3.01 7.24
C LEU A 76 -1.30 2.39 7.61
N LEU A 77 -0.54 3.01 8.51
CA LEU A 77 0.73 2.47 8.97
C LEU A 77 0.58 1.07 9.60
N ALA A 78 -0.43 0.88 10.47
CA ALA A 78 -0.69 -0.41 11.10
C ALA A 78 -1.08 -1.50 10.08
N SER A 79 -1.98 -1.18 9.15
CA SER A 79 -2.40 -2.13 8.11
C SER A 79 -1.27 -2.47 7.14
N LEU A 80 -0.41 -1.50 6.79
CA LEU A 80 0.77 -1.75 5.95
C LEU A 80 1.81 -2.61 6.66
N ALA A 81 2.07 -2.34 7.95
CA ALA A 81 3.03 -3.12 8.73
C ALA A 81 2.62 -4.59 8.84
N ASP A 82 1.32 -4.89 8.97
CA ASP A 82 0.82 -6.27 8.95
C ASP A 82 0.86 -6.87 7.53
N ALA A 83 0.35 -6.15 6.53
CA ALA A 83 0.23 -6.65 5.17
C ALA A 83 1.59 -6.94 4.50
N LEU A 84 2.61 -6.14 4.80
CA LEU A 84 3.94 -6.23 4.19
C LEU A 84 4.96 -7.01 5.05
N LYS A 85 4.48 -7.68 6.11
CA LYS A 85 5.34 -8.44 7.02
C LYS A 85 6.16 -9.49 6.26
N GLY A 86 7.48 -9.35 6.32
CA GLY A 86 8.44 -10.25 5.64
C GLY A 86 8.87 -9.80 4.26
N GLU A 87 8.19 -8.82 3.65
CA GLU A 87 8.57 -8.23 2.36
C GLU A 87 9.36 -6.91 2.54
N VAL A 88 8.98 -6.10 3.54
CA VAL A 88 9.64 -4.81 3.88
C VAL A 88 10.20 -4.81 5.30
N ASP A 89 11.25 -4.03 5.55
CA ASP A 89 11.73 -3.76 6.91
C ASP A 89 10.74 -2.83 7.64
N PRO A 90 10.07 -3.30 8.72
CA PRO A 90 9.08 -2.50 9.44
C PRO A 90 9.63 -1.20 10.02
N ARG A 91 10.95 -1.13 10.30
CA ARG A 91 11.58 0.08 10.86
C ARG A 91 11.80 1.17 9.82
N SER A 92 11.78 0.80 8.54
CA SER A 92 11.95 1.73 7.42
C SER A 92 10.63 2.26 6.86
N LEU A 93 9.50 1.69 7.30
CA LEU A 93 8.19 2.02 6.76
C LEU A 93 7.72 3.37 7.28
N GLU A 94 7.70 4.35 6.38
CA GLU A 94 7.22 5.70 6.63
C GLU A 94 6.03 6.00 5.73
N VAL A 95 5.03 6.68 6.29
CA VAL A 95 3.83 7.11 5.58
C VAL A 95 3.67 8.59 5.83
N ASP A 96 3.44 9.34 4.77
CA ASP A 96 3.01 10.73 4.85
C ASP A 96 1.74 10.94 4.05
N VAL A 97 0.84 11.76 4.57
CA VAL A 97 -0.48 12.01 3.99
C VAL A 97 -0.72 13.50 4.08
N SER A 98 -0.84 14.15 2.93
CA SER A 98 -1.10 15.59 2.81
C SER A 98 -2.31 15.83 1.92
N GLY A 99 -3.05 16.91 2.18
CA GLY A 99 -4.25 17.26 1.43
C GLY A 99 -4.22 18.71 0.97
N GLU A 100 -4.71 18.96 -0.24
CA GLU A 100 -4.96 20.30 -0.76
C GLU A 100 -6.23 20.31 -1.62
N GLY A 101 -7.24 21.04 -1.18
CA GLY A 101 -8.55 21.08 -1.85
C GLY A 101 -9.21 19.70 -1.91
N GLU A 102 -9.46 19.20 -3.11
CA GLU A 102 -10.07 17.88 -3.38
C GLU A 102 -9.02 16.80 -3.70
N ARG A 103 -7.75 17.04 -3.33
CA ARG A 103 -6.64 16.12 -3.57
C ARG A 103 -5.97 15.70 -2.28
N VAL A 104 -5.68 14.42 -2.18
CA VAL A 104 -4.92 13.78 -1.11
C VAL A 104 -3.71 13.12 -1.74
N GLU A 105 -2.52 13.54 -1.31
CA GLU A 105 -1.26 12.89 -1.66
C GLU A 105 -0.82 11.97 -0.51
N ILE A 106 -0.42 10.76 -0.88
CA ILE A 106 0.03 9.73 0.04
C ILE A 106 1.41 9.28 -0.41
N VAL A 107 2.39 9.49 0.45
CA VAL A 107 3.77 9.11 0.20
C VAL A 107 4.17 7.98 1.13
N ILE A 108 4.63 6.87 0.58
CA ILE A 108 5.05 5.71 1.33
C ILE A 108 6.51 5.42 0.99
N SER A 109 7.38 5.40 1.99
CA SER A 109 8.78 5.03 1.84
C SER A 109 9.08 3.77 2.65
N TYR A 110 9.89 2.86 2.09
CA TYR A 110 10.26 1.61 2.74
C TYR A 110 11.53 1.03 2.15
N THR A 111 12.14 0.09 2.86
CA THR A 111 13.27 -0.73 2.41
C THR A 111 12.82 -2.17 2.24
N LEU A 112 13.10 -2.77 1.09
CA LEU A 112 12.85 -4.19 0.86
C LEU A 112 13.73 -5.04 1.78
N ALA A 113 13.13 -5.96 2.54
CA ALA A 113 13.82 -6.77 3.55
C ALA A 113 14.94 -7.65 2.96
N VAL A 114 14.78 -8.05 1.69
CA VAL A 114 15.64 -9.01 1.00
C VAL A 114 16.87 -8.34 0.37
N VAL A 115 16.72 -7.12 -0.15
CA VAL A 115 17.73 -6.48 -1.03
C VAL A 115 18.35 -5.24 -0.37
N GLY A 116 17.73 -4.68 0.67
CA GLY A 116 18.15 -3.41 1.28
C GLY A 116 17.91 -2.20 0.38
N TYR A 117 17.15 -2.37 -0.71
CA TYR A 117 16.81 -1.31 -1.65
C TYR A 117 15.65 -0.47 -1.09
N GLN A 118 15.84 0.85 -1.07
CA GLN A 118 14.85 1.80 -0.61
C GLN A 118 13.94 2.22 -1.78
N GLU A 119 12.64 2.17 -1.55
CA GLU A 119 11.60 2.63 -2.48
C GLU A 119 10.79 3.76 -1.86
N ARG A 120 10.31 4.66 -2.72
CA ARG A 120 9.37 5.73 -2.37
C ARG A 120 8.26 5.73 -3.41
N LEU A 121 7.04 5.54 -2.95
CA LEU A 121 5.84 5.51 -3.78
C LEU A 121 4.98 6.73 -3.44
N SER A 122 4.46 7.40 -4.47
CA SER A 122 3.47 8.47 -4.35
C SER A 122 2.15 8.01 -4.96
N PHE A 123 1.07 8.16 -4.21
CA PHE A 123 -0.29 7.94 -4.67
C PHE A 123 -1.07 9.24 -4.52
N THR A 124 -1.80 9.62 -5.55
CA THR A 124 -2.69 10.77 -5.51
C THR A 124 -4.11 10.29 -5.62
N VAL A 125 -4.95 10.76 -4.71
CA VAL A 125 -6.38 10.51 -4.69
C VAL A 125 -7.06 11.86 -4.89
N GLY A 126 -7.87 12.03 -5.93
CA GLY A 126 -8.54 13.31 -6.23
C GLY A 126 -8.49 13.65 -7.72
N HIS A 127 -9.66 13.60 -8.37
CA HIS A 127 -9.95 13.79 -9.80
C HIS A 127 -8.76 13.64 -10.77
N ASP A 128 -8.43 12.38 -11.10
CA ASP A 128 -8.29 11.87 -12.48
C ASP A 128 -8.02 10.35 -12.45
N GLY A 129 -9.04 9.56 -12.80
CA GLY A 129 -8.87 8.16 -13.23
C GLY A 129 -9.43 7.07 -12.30
N CYS A 130 -10.75 6.88 -12.38
CA CYS A 130 -11.60 5.79 -11.86
C CYS A 130 -12.16 5.91 -10.43
#